data_AF-A0A5B8NI53-F1
#
_entry.id   AF-A0A5B8NI53-F1
#
_cell.length_a   1.000
_cell.length_b   1.000
_cell.length_c   1.000
_cell.angle_alpha   90.00
_cell.angle_beta   90.00
_cell.angle_gamma   90.00
#
_symmetry.space_group_name_H-M   'P 1'
#
loop_
_entity.id
_entity.type
_entity.pdbx_description
1 polymer ?
#
loop_
_entity_poly.entity_id
_entity_poly.type
_entity_poly.pdbx_seq_one_letter_code
_entity_poly.pdbx_strand_id
1 'polypeptide(L)'
;MSRRTPKLWYHQGTLLLHPPPRGKVWLDFATWDDRVEKFRIPAIHYRALVEALQQEEICFTDEAKAFYSLHLNPRFEMTPYSHQAEALQQWKEAGRQGVVVLPTAAGKTYLAQLAMEATPRTTLIVVPTLDLMHQWYAQLEAAFPDIELGLLGGGSHDRSSILVATYQSAAIHAEALGNQYALLIFDECHHLPTDFYRVIAESAIAPYRLGLTATPERSDGNERELEALIGSIVFRKTPQTLSGEALARYKTVEIKVKLSPKEKETYQEAIKTRNQFLKQKRISLSNLKGWQLFVKESARSQQGRRAMLAHRQAKEIALGTESKLRVLTELITKHSPEPILIFTNDNATVYRISQDFLIPAITHQTPVKERHLILQKFKTGDYKTLVASHVLNEGVDVPDARIAIILSGTSSTREYVQRLGRILRKGNTKDKQAILYEVIAEETSEERTSERRRGDTASKQGQLKIFSPTQKAAEEKGDYNLD
;
A
#
# COMPACT_ATOMS: atom_id res chain seq x y z
N MET A 1 43.26 -30.65 28.19
CA MET A 1 43.02 -29.42 27.42
C MET A 1 41.66 -28.85 27.79
N SER A 2 41.61 -27.70 28.47
CA SER A 2 40.36 -26.98 28.69
C SER A 2 39.80 -26.58 27.33
N ARG A 3 38.64 -27.15 26.93
CA ARG A 3 38.00 -26.82 25.65
C ARG A 3 37.52 -25.37 25.72
N ARG A 4 37.86 -24.57 24.71
CA ARG A 4 37.44 -23.16 24.59
C ARG A 4 35.90 -23.07 24.59
N THR A 5 35.35 -22.07 25.25
CA THR A 5 33.91 -21.78 25.27
C THR A 5 33.42 -21.46 23.84
N PRO A 6 32.32 -22.08 23.36
CA PRO A 6 31.68 -21.73 22.10
C PRO A 6 31.38 -20.23 22.02
N LYS A 7 31.71 -19.60 20.88
CA LYS A 7 31.39 -18.20 20.61
C LYS A 7 30.44 -18.07 19.45
N LEU A 8 29.43 -17.22 19.61
CA LEU A 8 28.49 -16.83 18.56
C LEU A 8 28.73 -15.35 18.25
N TRP A 9 28.98 -15.00 16.99
CA TRP A 9 29.13 -13.60 16.58
C TRP A 9 28.51 -13.34 15.22
N TYR A 10 28.19 -12.08 14.95
CA TYR A 10 27.57 -11.66 13.71
C TYR A 10 28.60 -11.41 12.61
N HIS A 11 28.29 -11.83 11.38
CA HIS A 11 29.17 -11.70 10.22
C HIS A 11 28.35 -11.61 8.92
N GLN A 12 28.28 -10.43 8.31
CA GLN A 12 27.70 -10.20 6.97
C GLN A 12 26.31 -10.84 6.79
N GLY A 13 25.32 -10.44 7.60
CA GLY A 13 23.95 -10.96 7.50
C GLY A 13 23.74 -12.38 8.02
N THR A 14 24.76 -12.98 8.65
CA THR A 14 24.69 -14.33 9.24
C THR A 14 25.39 -14.34 10.59
N LEU A 15 25.34 -15.48 11.28
CA LEU A 15 26.07 -15.74 12.51
C LEU A 15 27.14 -16.79 12.25
N LEU A 16 28.27 -16.67 12.93
CA LEU A 16 29.30 -17.69 13.00
C LEU A 16 29.35 -18.27 14.42
N LEU A 17 29.46 -19.60 14.49
CA LEU A 17 29.52 -20.36 15.73
C LEU A 17 30.79 -21.21 15.76
N HIS A 18 31.68 -20.91 16.70
CA HIS A 18 32.91 -21.67 16.88
C HIS A 18 33.56 -21.42 18.26
N PRO A 19 34.17 -22.43 18.91
CA PRO A 19 34.08 -23.86 18.61
C PRO A 19 32.63 -24.39 18.73
N PRO A 20 32.30 -25.57 18.16
CA PRO A 20 30.96 -26.13 18.25
C PRO A 20 30.55 -26.41 19.72
N PRO A 21 29.32 -26.02 20.13
CA PRO A 21 28.80 -26.35 21.44
C PRO A 21 28.58 -27.85 21.66
N ARG A 22 28.48 -28.26 22.92
CA ARG A 22 28.02 -29.61 23.28
C ARG A 22 26.52 -29.75 22.95
N GLY A 23 26.08 -30.98 22.72
CA GLY A 23 24.69 -31.27 22.34
C GLY A 23 24.46 -31.17 20.82
N LYS A 24 23.23 -31.47 20.41
CA LYS A 24 22.83 -31.54 18.99
C LYS A 24 21.81 -30.46 18.59
N VAL A 25 21.25 -29.72 19.56
CA VAL A 25 20.15 -28.76 19.34
C VAL A 25 20.49 -27.65 18.35
N TRP A 26 21.77 -27.27 18.25
CA TRP A 26 22.24 -26.22 17.36
C TRP A 26 22.46 -26.70 15.91
N LEU A 27 22.49 -28.01 15.66
CA LEU A 27 22.81 -28.59 14.35
C LEU A 27 21.73 -28.27 13.32
N ASP A 28 20.46 -28.18 13.72
CA ASP A 28 19.36 -27.88 12.82
C ASP A 28 19.39 -26.44 12.28
N PHE A 29 20.15 -25.55 12.94
CA PHE A 29 20.30 -24.15 12.55
C PHE A 29 21.58 -23.89 11.73
N ALA A 30 22.54 -24.81 11.76
CA ALA A 30 23.93 -24.52 11.42
C ALA A 30 24.46 -25.37 10.28
N THR A 31 25.12 -24.72 9.34
CA THR A 31 25.80 -25.37 8.22
C THR A 31 27.29 -25.10 8.31
N TRP A 32 28.13 -26.11 8.07
CA TRP A 32 29.57 -25.90 7.98
C TRP A 32 29.93 -25.07 6.73
N ASP A 33 30.73 -24.01 6.89
CA ASP A 33 31.22 -23.17 5.79
C ASP A 33 32.75 -23.30 5.68
N ASP A 34 33.20 -24.08 4.70
CA ASP A 34 34.61 -24.38 4.45
C ASP A 34 35.45 -23.12 4.23
N ARG A 35 34.87 -22.04 3.71
CA ARG A 35 35.62 -20.80 3.38
C ARG A 35 36.11 -20.06 4.61
N VAL A 36 35.43 -20.24 5.74
CA VAL A 36 35.75 -19.60 7.02
C VAL A 36 36.09 -20.62 8.13
N GLU A 37 36.01 -21.91 7.80
CA GLU A 37 36.24 -23.07 8.68
C GLU A 37 35.40 -23.00 9.98
N LYS A 38 34.13 -22.61 9.85
CA LYS A 38 33.22 -22.39 10.99
C LYS A 38 31.80 -22.78 10.62
N PHE A 39 30.96 -23.00 11.64
CA PHE A 39 29.53 -23.15 11.43
C PHE A 39 28.89 -21.79 11.19
N ARG A 40 28.06 -21.70 10.15
CA ARG A 40 27.30 -20.51 9.77
C ARG A 40 25.81 -20.76 9.97
N ILE A 41 25.12 -19.78 10.53
CA ILE A 41 23.67 -19.79 10.78
C ILE A 41 23.05 -18.54 10.17
N PRO A 42 21.92 -18.62 9.43
CA PRO A 42 21.19 -17.43 9.00
C PRO A 42 20.83 -16.52 10.18
N ALA A 43 21.04 -15.20 10.07
CA ALA A 43 20.87 -14.27 11.19
C ALA A 43 19.43 -14.27 11.74
N ILE A 44 18.43 -14.46 10.89
CA ILE A 44 17.02 -14.58 11.30
C ILE A 44 16.75 -15.70 12.33
N HIS A 45 17.57 -16.75 12.38
CA HIS A 45 17.43 -17.85 13.35
C HIS A 45 18.07 -17.56 14.71
N TYR A 46 18.67 -16.38 14.89
CA TYR A 46 19.37 -15.99 16.10
C TYR A 46 18.59 -16.28 17.39
N ARG A 47 17.35 -15.78 17.48
CA ARG A 47 16.52 -15.94 18.68
C ARG A 47 16.25 -17.41 18.99
N ALA A 48 15.81 -18.17 17.99
CA ALA A 48 15.49 -19.58 18.13
C ALA A 48 16.73 -20.40 18.57
N LEU A 49 17.89 -20.12 17.98
CA LEU A 49 19.15 -20.75 18.38
C LEU A 49 19.52 -20.42 19.83
N VAL A 50 19.47 -19.14 20.21
CA VAL A 50 19.84 -18.71 21.58
C VAL A 50 18.89 -19.30 22.62
N GLU A 51 17.58 -19.27 22.36
CA GLU A 51 16.58 -19.87 23.25
C GLU A 51 16.80 -21.39 23.37
N ALA A 52 17.08 -22.09 22.28
CA ALA A 52 17.35 -23.53 22.29
C ALA A 52 18.64 -23.90 23.04
N LEU A 53 19.71 -23.12 22.87
CA LEU A 53 20.95 -23.29 23.63
C LEU A 53 20.74 -23.05 25.13
N GLN A 54 19.92 -22.05 25.49
CA GLN A 54 19.60 -21.74 26.88
C GLN A 54 18.71 -22.80 27.54
N GLN A 55 17.72 -23.34 26.81
CA GLN A 55 16.85 -24.41 27.29
C GLN A 55 17.62 -25.70 27.63
N GLU A 56 18.67 -26.01 26.87
CA GLU A 56 19.56 -27.15 27.10
C GLU A 56 20.74 -26.80 28.04
N GLU A 57 20.71 -25.62 28.66
CA GLU A 57 21.75 -25.11 29.58
C GLU A 57 23.18 -25.16 29.00
N ILE A 58 23.30 -24.99 27.68
CA ILE A 58 24.57 -25.01 26.98
C ILE A 58 25.29 -23.67 27.19
N CYS A 59 26.48 -23.73 27.80
CA CYS A 59 27.31 -22.53 28.00
C CYS A 59 27.97 -22.06 26.68
N PHE A 60 27.72 -20.81 26.31
CA PHE A 60 28.33 -20.13 25.17
C PHE A 60 28.50 -18.62 25.44
N THR A 61 29.35 -17.96 24.67
CA THR A 61 29.53 -16.50 24.68
C THR A 61 28.84 -15.89 23.47
N ASP A 62 27.93 -14.95 23.72
CA ASP A 62 27.20 -14.22 22.68
C ASP A 62 27.85 -12.86 22.42
N GLU A 63 28.63 -12.79 21.34
CA GLU A 63 29.28 -11.60 20.80
C GLU A 63 28.53 -11.08 19.55
N ALA A 64 27.33 -11.61 19.26
CA ALA A 64 26.58 -11.22 18.06
C ALA A 64 25.80 -9.91 18.26
N LYS A 65 25.25 -9.70 19.47
CA LYS A 65 24.41 -8.54 19.80
C LYS A 65 25.23 -7.25 19.83
N ALA A 66 24.87 -6.28 18.99
CA ALA A 66 25.30 -4.88 19.15
C ALA A 66 24.17 -3.97 19.67
N PHE A 67 22.92 -4.45 19.68
CA PHE A 67 21.78 -3.74 20.25
C PHE A 67 21.79 -3.70 21.79
N TYR A 68 21.20 -2.65 22.35
CA TYR A 68 21.15 -2.40 23.80
C TYR A 68 19.80 -1.84 24.24
N SER A 69 19.56 -1.79 25.56
CA SER A 69 18.36 -1.20 26.17
C SER A 69 18.41 0.33 26.13
N LEU A 70 17.27 0.93 25.81
CA LEU A 70 17.07 2.37 25.79
C LEU A 70 16.22 2.79 26.99
N HIS A 71 16.29 4.06 27.33
CA HIS A 71 15.34 4.69 28.23
C HIS A 71 14.44 5.60 27.38
N LEU A 72 13.18 5.20 27.21
CA LEU A 72 12.20 5.98 26.43
C LEU A 72 11.30 6.76 27.39
N ASN A 73 11.40 8.09 27.33
CA ASN A 73 10.53 9.00 28.07
C ASN A 73 9.48 9.58 27.11
N PRO A 74 8.27 9.01 27.04
CA PRO A 74 7.22 9.59 26.20
C PRO A 74 6.82 10.96 26.74
N ARG A 75 6.86 11.99 25.88
CA ARG A 75 6.48 13.36 26.24
C ARG A 75 4.96 13.52 26.42
N PHE A 76 4.18 12.71 25.73
CA PHE A 76 2.73 12.75 25.74
C PHE A 76 2.18 11.34 25.95
N GLU A 77 1.52 11.10 27.09
CA GLU A 77 0.77 9.87 27.32
C GLU A 77 -0.67 10.07 26.85
N MET A 78 -1.00 9.52 25.68
CA MET A 78 -2.39 9.41 25.24
C MET A 78 -2.94 8.05 25.68
N THR A 79 -4.17 7.99 26.19
CA THR A 79 -4.79 6.69 26.43
C THR A 79 -5.00 5.98 25.09
N PRO A 80 -4.41 4.78 24.88
CA PRO A 80 -4.60 4.05 23.63
C PRO A 80 -6.07 3.68 23.44
N TYR A 81 -6.51 3.71 22.18
CA TYR A 81 -7.82 3.14 21.85
C TYR A 81 -7.85 1.64 22.15
N SER A 82 -9.04 1.09 22.42
CA SER A 82 -9.19 -0.33 22.78
C SER A 82 -8.53 -1.28 21.78
N HIS A 83 -8.68 -1.03 20.48
CA HIS A 83 -8.03 -1.85 19.45
C HIS A 83 -6.51 -1.74 19.45
N GLN A 84 -5.92 -0.63 19.87
CA GLN A 84 -4.46 -0.47 19.96
C GLN A 84 -3.93 -1.23 21.18
N ALA A 85 -4.63 -1.14 22.32
CA ALA A 85 -4.30 -1.88 23.52
C ALA A 85 -4.41 -3.40 23.29
N GLU A 86 -5.51 -3.86 22.66
CA GLU A 86 -5.71 -5.26 22.27
C GLU A 86 -4.60 -5.74 21.31
N ALA A 87 -4.30 -4.96 20.27
CA ALA A 87 -3.27 -5.31 19.29
C ALA A 87 -1.87 -5.41 19.94
N LEU A 88 -1.53 -4.48 20.81
CA LEU A 88 -0.27 -4.50 21.57
C LEU A 88 -0.18 -5.73 22.46
N GLN A 89 -1.27 -6.07 23.15
CA GLN A 89 -1.32 -7.21 24.06
C GLN A 89 -1.17 -8.54 23.30
N GLN A 90 -1.90 -8.73 22.19
CA GLN A 90 -1.77 -9.93 21.37
C GLN A 90 -0.37 -10.04 20.74
N TRP A 91 0.22 -8.92 20.32
CA TRP A 91 1.60 -8.92 19.85
C TRP A 91 2.61 -9.30 20.96
N LYS A 92 2.41 -8.83 22.20
CA LYS A 92 3.23 -9.24 23.36
C LYS A 92 3.10 -10.73 23.67
N GLU A 93 1.88 -11.27 23.65
CA GLU A 93 1.56 -12.69 23.88
C GLU A 93 2.16 -13.58 22.80
N ALA A 94 2.20 -13.12 21.55
CA ALA A 94 2.92 -13.75 20.44
C ALA A 94 4.47 -13.59 20.53
N GLY A 95 5.00 -13.38 21.74
CA GLY A 95 6.43 -13.23 21.96
C GLY A 95 7.04 -11.98 21.33
N ARG A 96 6.25 -10.92 21.10
CA ARG A 96 6.66 -9.68 20.40
C ARG A 96 7.11 -9.92 18.96
N GLN A 97 6.46 -10.87 18.29
CA GLN A 97 6.76 -11.24 16.91
C GLN A 97 5.45 -11.47 16.14
N GLY A 98 5.16 -10.62 15.16
CA GLY A 98 3.96 -10.79 14.34
C GLY A 98 3.51 -9.57 13.56
N VAL A 99 2.47 -9.77 12.75
CA VAL A 99 1.85 -8.75 11.90
C VAL A 99 0.53 -8.29 12.51
N VAL A 100 0.36 -6.98 12.63
CA VAL A 100 -0.87 -6.32 13.02
C VAL A 100 -1.53 -5.69 11.81
N VAL A 101 -2.76 -6.11 11.54
CA VAL A 101 -3.58 -5.62 10.43
C VAL A 101 -4.59 -4.62 10.96
N LEU A 102 -4.32 -3.35 10.67
CA LEU A 102 -5.16 -2.22 11.07
C LEU A 102 -5.39 -1.30 9.87
N PRO A 103 -6.60 -0.76 9.70
CA PRO A 103 -6.88 0.14 8.61
C PRO A 103 -6.12 1.46 8.79
N THR A 104 -5.90 2.17 7.69
CA THR A 104 -5.26 3.49 7.69
C THR A 104 -5.99 4.46 8.64
N ALA A 105 -5.25 5.32 9.34
CA ALA A 105 -5.76 6.20 10.40
C ALA A 105 -6.30 5.51 11.68
N ALA A 106 -6.15 4.20 11.86
CA ALA A 106 -6.39 3.54 13.16
C ALA A 106 -5.24 3.77 14.18
N GLY A 107 -4.26 4.61 13.82
CA GLY A 107 -3.09 4.93 14.65
C GLY A 107 -2.04 3.82 14.66
N LYS A 108 -1.65 3.31 13.48
CA LYS A 108 -0.55 2.33 13.34
C LYS A 108 0.77 2.86 13.91
N THR A 109 1.08 4.14 13.67
CA THR A 109 2.28 4.76 14.25
C THR A 109 2.21 4.85 15.78
N TYR A 110 1.04 5.17 16.35
CA TYR A 110 0.89 5.18 17.80
C TYR A 110 1.05 3.77 18.39
N LEU A 111 0.50 2.75 17.74
CA LEU A 111 0.74 1.35 18.13
C LEU A 111 2.23 1.00 18.09
N ALA A 112 2.98 1.49 17.11
CA ALA A 112 4.43 1.29 17.03
C ALA A 112 5.17 1.96 18.19
N GLN A 113 4.78 3.19 18.57
CA GLN A 113 5.33 3.88 19.73
C GLN A 113 5.08 3.09 21.02
N LEU A 114 3.86 2.58 21.23
CA LEU A 114 3.54 1.69 22.36
C LEU A 114 4.36 0.39 22.34
N ALA A 115 4.64 -0.16 21.16
CA ALA A 115 5.49 -1.34 21.02
C ALA A 115 6.96 -1.06 21.37
N MET A 116 7.46 0.14 21.02
CA MET A 116 8.78 0.62 21.40
C MET A 116 8.89 0.84 22.91
N GLU A 117 7.89 1.48 23.54
CA GLU A 117 7.83 1.65 25.01
C GLU A 117 7.77 0.29 25.74
N ALA A 118 6.99 -0.65 25.20
CA ALA A 118 6.90 -2.01 25.73
C ALA A 118 8.17 -2.86 25.49
N THR A 119 9.09 -2.37 24.65
CA THR A 119 10.31 -3.05 24.20
C THR A 119 11.45 -2.03 24.07
N PRO A 120 11.86 -1.37 25.17
CA PRO A 120 12.71 -0.18 25.11
C PRO A 120 14.16 -0.56 24.77
N ARG A 121 14.42 -0.71 23.47
CA ARG A 121 15.65 -1.23 22.87
C ARG A 121 15.91 -0.49 21.56
N THR A 122 17.15 -0.56 21.06
CA THR A 122 17.46 -0.01 19.73
C THR A 122 16.49 -0.54 18.67
N THR A 123 15.90 0.39 17.90
CA THR A 123 14.78 0.10 17.00
C THR A 123 15.07 0.58 15.58
N LEU A 124 14.84 -0.28 14.59
CA LEU A 124 14.83 0.09 13.17
C LEU A 124 13.40 0.10 12.66
N ILE A 125 12.93 1.26 12.21
CA ILE A 125 11.65 1.43 11.52
C ILE A 125 11.92 1.49 10.02
N VAL A 126 11.26 0.62 9.26
CA VAL A 126 11.38 0.52 7.79
C VAL A 126 10.09 0.95 7.13
N VAL A 127 10.16 1.93 6.23
CA VAL A 127 9.00 2.55 5.56
C VAL A 127 9.16 2.56 4.04
N PRO A 128 8.07 2.59 3.24
CA PRO A 128 8.16 2.48 1.79
C PRO A 128 8.59 3.76 1.06
N THR A 129 8.36 4.94 1.63
CA THR A 129 8.59 6.23 0.94
C THR A 129 9.37 7.21 1.82
N LEU A 130 10.05 8.17 1.17
CA LEU A 130 10.72 9.28 1.86
C LEU A 130 9.74 10.18 2.61
N ASP A 131 8.53 10.37 2.07
CA ASP A 131 7.47 11.14 2.73
C ASP A 131 7.09 10.50 4.08
N LEU A 132 6.87 9.18 4.10
CA LEU A 132 6.62 8.44 5.34
C LEU A 132 7.81 8.49 6.28
N MET A 133 9.03 8.41 5.75
CA MET A 133 10.24 8.47 6.57
C MET A 133 10.29 9.79 7.36
N HIS A 134 10.04 10.92 6.71
CA HIS A 134 9.98 12.22 7.39
C HIS A 134 8.78 12.35 8.34
N GLN A 135 7.62 11.78 7.99
CA GLN A 135 6.46 11.76 8.88
C GLN A 135 6.74 10.97 10.16
N TRP A 136 7.33 9.77 10.03
CA TRP A 136 7.73 8.93 11.15
C TRP A 136 8.77 9.62 12.02
N TYR A 137 9.77 10.25 11.41
CA TYR A 137 10.77 11.03 12.14
C TYR A 137 10.11 12.13 12.99
N ALA A 138 9.26 12.97 12.39
CA ALA A 138 8.59 14.05 13.12
C ALA A 138 7.68 13.53 14.26
N GLN A 139 6.99 12.40 14.04
CA GLN A 139 6.14 11.79 15.07
C GLN A 139 6.95 11.20 16.23
N LEU A 140 8.09 10.58 15.93
CA LEU A 140 8.99 10.04 16.95
C LEU A 140 9.73 11.14 17.70
N GLU A 141 10.16 12.21 17.03
CA GLU A 141 10.83 13.36 17.64
C GLU A 141 9.90 14.08 18.62
N ALA A 142 8.62 14.20 18.27
CA ALA A 142 7.61 14.74 19.18
C ALA A 142 7.32 13.81 20.37
N ALA A 143 7.34 12.48 20.16
CA ALA A 143 7.06 11.50 21.19
C ALA A 143 8.23 11.29 22.17
N PHE A 144 9.46 11.25 21.66
CA PHE A 144 10.68 10.94 22.39
C PHE A 144 11.76 12.01 22.10
N PRO A 145 11.62 13.23 22.65
CA PRO A 145 12.54 14.34 22.35
C PRO A 145 13.96 14.13 22.88
N ASP A 146 14.13 13.26 23.88
CA ASP A 146 15.40 13.07 24.59
C ASP A 146 16.28 11.99 23.96
N ILE A 147 15.84 11.37 22.85
CA ILE A 147 16.57 10.26 22.22
C ILE A 147 17.13 10.63 20.85
N GLU A 148 18.30 10.09 20.55
CA GLU A 148 18.92 10.25 19.24
C GLU A 148 18.14 9.48 18.17
N LEU A 149 17.41 10.23 17.35
CA LEU A 149 16.72 9.75 16.15
C LEU A 149 17.59 10.01 14.92
N GLY A 150 17.50 9.13 13.93
CA GLY A 150 18.27 9.25 12.69
C GLY A 150 17.47 8.79 11.49
N LEU A 151 17.96 9.19 10.31
CA LEU A 151 17.39 8.85 9.02
C LEU A 151 18.38 8.10 8.13
N LEU A 152 17.88 7.07 7.44
CA LEU A 152 18.62 6.35 6.41
C LEU A 152 17.80 6.29 5.11
N GLY A 153 18.10 7.22 4.20
CA GLY A 153 17.38 7.39 2.94
C GLY A 153 17.37 8.84 2.47
N GLY A 154 17.13 9.04 1.17
CA GLY A 154 17.00 10.40 0.59
C GLY A 154 18.27 11.25 0.71
N GLY A 155 19.44 10.63 0.83
CA GLY A 155 20.73 11.28 1.06
C GLY A 155 21.20 11.29 2.52
N SER A 156 20.36 10.88 3.48
CA SER A 156 20.74 10.76 4.90
C SER A 156 21.33 9.38 5.20
N HIS A 157 22.33 9.34 6.09
CA HIS A 157 23.13 8.14 6.42
C HIS A 157 23.43 8.04 7.92
N ASP A 158 22.46 8.39 8.76
CA ASP A 158 22.66 8.49 10.19
C ASP A 158 22.82 7.10 10.84
N ARG A 159 23.43 7.09 12.02
CA ARG A 159 23.60 5.90 12.86
C ARG A 159 23.16 6.24 14.27
N SER A 160 21.91 5.95 14.56
CA SER A 160 21.23 6.34 15.79
C SER A 160 20.64 5.14 16.52
N SER A 161 20.29 5.33 17.79
CA SER A 161 19.62 4.30 18.61
C SER A 161 18.26 3.89 18.05
N ILE A 162 17.55 4.86 17.47
CA ILE A 162 16.30 4.64 16.74
C ILE A 162 16.49 5.21 15.34
N LEU A 163 16.39 4.34 14.34
CA LEU A 163 16.65 4.70 12.94
C LEU A 163 15.37 4.50 12.11
N VAL A 164 14.99 5.52 11.36
CA VAL A 164 13.92 5.40 10.34
C VAL A 164 14.58 5.31 8.97
N ALA A 165 14.32 4.21 8.26
CA ALA A 165 14.93 3.92 6.97
C ALA A 165 13.89 3.63 5.90
N THR A 166 14.17 3.99 4.65
CA THR A 166 13.37 3.45 3.54
C THR A 166 13.69 1.96 3.31
N TYR A 167 12.73 1.18 2.79
CA TYR A 167 12.98 -0.22 2.40
C TYR A 167 14.20 -0.36 1.49
N GLN A 168 14.34 0.52 0.50
CA GLN A 168 15.47 0.49 -0.42
C GLN A 168 16.81 0.70 0.31
N SER A 169 16.90 1.73 1.14
CA SER A 169 18.15 2.02 1.86
C SER A 169 18.45 0.97 2.93
N ALA A 170 17.44 0.45 3.64
CA ALA A 170 17.59 -0.63 4.60
C ALA A 170 18.07 -1.93 3.93
N ALA A 171 17.56 -2.28 2.75
CA ALA A 171 18.00 -3.45 2.00
C ALA A 171 19.46 -3.34 1.56
N ILE A 172 19.87 -2.18 1.04
CA ILE A 172 21.27 -1.92 0.65
C ILE A 172 22.23 -2.07 1.84
N HIS A 173 21.80 -1.71 3.04
CA HIS A 173 22.61 -1.74 4.25
C HIS A 173 22.25 -2.90 5.19
N ALA A 174 21.52 -3.92 4.73
CA ALA A 174 20.93 -4.96 5.59
C ALA A 174 21.99 -5.67 6.44
N GLU A 175 23.15 -6.00 5.85
CA GLU A 175 24.26 -6.63 6.57
C GLU A 175 24.86 -5.71 7.64
N ALA A 176 24.97 -4.41 7.40
CA ALA A 176 25.53 -3.47 8.37
C ALA A 176 24.56 -3.19 9.55
N LEU A 177 23.26 -3.21 9.26
CA LEU A 177 22.21 -2.95 10.26
C LEU A 177 21.85 -4.20 11.07
N GLY A 178 22.13 -5.40 10.55
CA GLY A 178 21.53 -6.66 11.01
C GLY A 178 21.73 -7.01 12.49
N ASN A 179 22.75 -6.50 13.17
CA ASN A 179 22.96 -6.72 14.60
C ASN A 179 22.82 -5.50 15.51
N GLN A 180 22.45 -4.35 14.93
CA GLN A 180 22.41 -3.07 15.64
C GLN A 180 21.07 -2.84 16.37
N TYR A 181 19.99 -3.49 15.93
CA TYR A 181 18.63 -3.24 16.41
C TYR A 181 17.99 -4.51 16.98
N ALA A 182 17.36 -4.39 18.16
CA ALA A 182 16.63 -5.50 18.79
C ALA A 182 15.17 -5.58 18.31
N LEU A 183 14.59 -4.44 17.95
CA LEU A 183 13.22 -4.33 17.45
C LEU A 183 13.22 -3.85 16.00
N LEU A 184 12.56 -4.61 15.12
CA LEU A 184 12.26 -4.18 13.76
C LEU A 184 10.78 -3.85 13.64
N ILE A 185 10.47 -2.68 13.09
CA ILE A 185 9.11 -2.26 12.77
C ILE A 185 9.03 -2.06 11.26
N PHE A 186 8.18 -2.83 10.60
CA PHE A 186 7.95 -2.74 9.16
C PHE A 186 6.60 -2.06 8.92
N ASP A 187 6.62 -0.80 8.51
CA ASP A 187 5.41 -0.11 8.07
C ASP A 187 5.08 -0.47 6.62
N GLU A 188 3.80 -0.65 6.33
CA GLU A 188 3.33 -1.28 5.10
C GLU A 188 4.10 -2.58 4.77
N CYS A 189 4.13 -3.49 5.76
CA CYS A 189 4.96 -4.69 5.72
C CYS A 189 4.69 -5.62 4.54
N HIS A 190 3.58 -5.44 3.82
CA HIS A 190 3.24 -6.16 2.59
C HIS A 190 4.28 -5.97 1.46
N HIS A 191 5.16 -4.97 1.56
CA HIS A 191 6.32 -4.78 0.67
C HIS A 191 7.50 -5.71 0.98
N LEU A 192 7.67 -6.17 2.22
CA LEU A 192 8.86 -6.91 2.66
C LEU A 192 9.17 -8.19 1.87
N PRO A 193 8.19 -9.04 1.46
CA PRO A 193 8.48 -10.35 0.85
C PRO A 193 9.11 -10.34 -0.55
N THR A 194 9.47 -9.18 -1.09
CA THR A 194 10.18 -9.16 -2.38
C THR A 194 11.61 -9.69 -2.22
N ASP A 195 12.16 -10.30 -3.28
CA ASP A 195 13.55 -10.83 -3.28
C ASP A 195 14.59 -9.79 -2.83
N PHE A 196 14.33 -8.51 -3.12
CA PHE A 196 15.24 -7.43 -2.75
C PHE A 196 15.04 -6.95 -1.30
N TYR A 197 13.82 -6.95 -0.75
CA TYR A 197 13.57 -6.42 0.60
C TYR A 197 13.64 -7.47 1.71
N ARG A 198 13.40 -8.75 1.41
CA ARG A 198 13.45 -9.85 2.40
C ARG A 198 14.79 -9.92 3.15
N VAL A 199 15.87 -9.51 2.50
CA VAL A 199 17.23 -9.48 3.06
C VAL A 199 17.32 -8.65 4.34
N ILE A 200 16.47 -7.61 4.49
CA ILE A 200 16.42 -6.78 5.70
C ILE A 200 16.08 -7.65 6.93
N ALA A 201 15.10 -8.54 6.78
CA ALA A 201 14.65 -9.42 7.84
C ALA A 201 15.56 -10.65 8.00
N GLU A 202 16.10 -11.17 6.90
CA GLU A 202 16.95 -12.37 6.88
C GLU A 202 18.35 -12.10 7.47
N SER A 203 18.92 -10.93 7.19
CA SER A 203 20.21 -10.49 7.71
C SER A 203 20.14 -9.99 9.15
N ALA A 204 18.96 -9.81 9.73
CA ALA A 204 18.81 -9.26 11.07
C ALA A 204 18.69 -10.33 12.15
N ILE A 205 19.45 -10.15 13.24
CA ILE A 205 19.35 -10.97 14.46
C ILE A 205 18.27 -10.48 15.43
N ALA A 206 17.53 -9.43 15.06
CA ALA A 206 16.52 -8.79 15.90
C ALA A 206 15.47 -9.81 16.40
N PRO A 207 15.37 -10.01 17.74
CA PRO A 207 14.45 -10.98 18.33
C PRO A 207 12.98 -10.52 18.31
N TYR A 208 12.72 -9.22 18.14
CA TYR A 208 11.38 -8.64 18.16
C TYR A 208 11.05 -8.02 16.80
N ARG A 209 9.86 -8.33 16.28
CA ARG A 209 9.44 -7.92 14.93
C ARG A 209 7.97 -7.54 14.93
N LEU A 210 7.67 -6.36 14.43
CA LEU A 210 6.31 -5.85 14.28
C LEU A 210 6.08 -5.50 12.81
N GLY A 211 5.14 -6.17 12.16
CA GLY A 211 4.62 -5.78 10.85
C GLY A 211 3.35 -4.97 10.99
N LEU A 212 3.25 -3.85 10.28
CA LEU A 212 2.06 -3.00 10.24
C LEU A 212 1.55 -2.93 8.80
N THR A 213 0.30 -3.28 8.56
CA THR A 213 -0.29 -3.18 7.21
C THR A 213 -1.80 -2.98 7.30
N ALA A 214 -2.39 -2.32 6.31
CA ALA A 214 -3.85 -2.31 6.14
C ALA A 214 -4.34 -3.46 5.23
N THR A 215 -3.45 -4.01 4.41
CA THR A 215 -3.74 -5.02 3.40
C THR A 215 -2.64 -6.08 3.39
N PRO A 216 -2.78 -7.15 4.20
CA PRO A 216 -1.85 -8.27 4.17
C PRO A 216 -2.02 -9.13 2.90
N GLU A 217 -3.22 -9.14 2.33
CA GLU A 217 -3.61 -10.00 1.21
C GLU A 217 -3.00 -9.49 -0.11
N ARG A 218 -2.17 -10.32 -0.74
CA ARG A 218 -1.61 -10.08 -2.08
C ARG A 218 -2.19 -11.07 -3.08
N SER A 219 -2.40 -10.63 -4.32
CA SER A 219 -2.94 -11.46 -5.41
C SER A 219 -2.04 -12.63 -5.83
N ASP A 220 -0.81 -12.70 -5.32
CA ASP A 220 0.19 -13.73 -5.60
C ASP A 220 0.22 -14.86 -4.54
N GLY A 221 -0.46 -14.71 -3.39
CA GLY A 221 -0.57 -15.75 -2.36
C GLY A 221 0.64 -15.86 -1.40
N ASN A 222 1.53 -14.87 -1.38
CA ASN A 222 2.78 -14.88 -0.58
C ASN A 222 2.60 -14.50 0.91
N GLU A 223 1.43 -14.70 1.50
CA GLU A 223 1.20 -14.44 2.94
C GLU A 223 2.13 -15.28 3.84
N ARG A 224 2.45 -16.51 3.40
CA ARG A 224 3.38 -17.41 4.08
C ARG A 224 4.80 -16.85 4.20
N GLU A 225 5.21 -15.98 3.27
CA GLU A 225 6.54 -15.37 3.32
C GLU A 225 6.63 -14.30 4.40
N LEU A 226 5.55 -13.54 4.66
CA LEU A 226 5.51 -12.61 5.79
C LEU A 226 5.60 -13.34 7.13
N GLU A 227 4.98 -14.50 7.24
CA GLU A 227 5.04 -15.32 8.44
C GLU A 227 6.47 -15.79 8.74
N ALA A 228 7.22 -16.19 7.71
CA ALA A 228 8.62 -16.59 7.86
C ALA A 228 9.56 -15.41 8.19
N LEU A 229 9.28 -14.20 7.66
CA LEU A 229 10.14 -13.03 7.81
C LEU A 229 9.84 -12.20 9.06
N ILE A 230 8.57 -12.08 9.45
CA ILE A 230 8.12 -11.29 10.60
C ILE A 230 7.49 -12.21 11.63
N GLY A 231 6.44 -12.94 11.27
CA GLY A 231 5.60 -13.74 12.15
C GLY A 231 4.15 -13.76 11.67
N SER A 232 3.30 -14.60 12.26
CA SER A 232 1.90 -14.72 11.86
C SER A 232 1.11 -13.44 12.10
N ILE A 233 -0.09 -13.35 11.53
CA ILE A 233 -1.01 -12.24 11.83
C ILE A 233 -1.54 -12.42 13.24
N VAL A 234 -1.08 -11.57 14.16
CA VAL A 234 -1.42 -11.65 15.59
C VAL A 234 -2.68 -10.88 15.94
N PHE A 235 -3.02 -9.85 15.17
CA PHE A 235 -4.23 -9.06 15.36
C PHE A 235 -4.76 -8.55 14.02
N ARG A 236 -6.09 -8.59 13.83
CA ARG A 236 -6.76 -8.05 12.64
C ARG A 236 -8.05 -7.33 13.04
N LYS A 237 -8.18 -6.05 12.68
CA LYS A 237 -9.49 -5.38 12.62
C LYS A 237 -9.70 -4.76 11.24
N THR A 238 -10.91 -4.90 10.73
CA THR A 238 -11.31 -4.31 9.46
C THR A 238 -11.88 -2.91 9.69
N PRO A 239 -11.95 -2.06 8.65
CA PRO A 239 -12.68 -0.81 8.72
C PRO A 239 -14.09 -0.94 9.34
N GLN A 240 -14.79 -2.02 9.01
CA GLN A 240 -16.16 -2.29 9.44
C GLN A 240 -16.24 -2.63 10.93
N THR A 241 -15.26 -3.35 11.49
CA THR A 241 -15.28 -3.73 12.92
C THR A 241 -14.77 -2.63 13.85
N LEU A 242 -13.88 -1.76 13.36
CA LEU A 242 -13.42 -0.56 14.08
C LEU A 242 -14.49 0.54 14.14
N SER A 243 -15.43 0.52 13.20
CA SER A 243 -16.54 1.46 13.13
C SER A 243 -17.78 0.86 13.79
N GLY A 244 -17.74 0.71 15.12
CA GLY A 244 -18.98 0.86 15.88
C GLY A 244 -19.59 2.21 15.52
N GLU A 245 -20.62 2.21 14.67
CA GLU A 245 -21.40 3.37 14.20
C GLU A 245 -20.64 4.58 13.58
N ALA A 246 -19.37 4.44 13.20
CA ALA A 246 -18.53 5.58 12.76
C ALA A 246 -17.91 5.44 11.36
N LEU A 247 -18.55 4.72 10.42
CA LEU A 247 -18.27 4.95 9.00
C LEU A 247 -18.84 6.33 8.64
N ALA A 248 -17.99 7.23 8.13
CA ALA A 248 -18.48 8.50 7.59
C ALA A 248 -19.57 8.19 6.55
N ARG A 249 -20.78 8.72 6.76
CA ARG A 249 -21.89 8.58 5.80
C ARG A 249 -21.56 9.41 4.56
N TYR A 250 -20.91 8.80 3.57
CA TYR A 250 -20.77 9.39 2.24
C TYR A 250 -21.77 8.74 1.29
N LYS A 251 -22.31 9.52 0.36
CA LYS A 251 -23.23 9.03 -0.66
C LYS A 251 -22.43 8.61 -1.89
N THR A 252 -22.59 7.37 -2.35
CA THR A 252 -22.03 6.92 -3.63
C THR A 252 -23.04 7.16 -4.75
N VAL A 253 -22.60 7.72 -5.87
CA VAL A 253 -23.41 7.94 -7.07
C VAL A 253 -22.68 7.34 -8.27
N GLU A 254 -23.26 6.29 -8.85
CA GLU A 254 -22.77 5.67 -10.08
C GLU A 254 -23.36 6.42 -11.28
N ILE A 255 -22.50 6.91 -12.18
CA ILE A 255 -22.88 7.55 -13.43
C ILE A 255 -22.38 6.67 -14.58
N LYS A 256 -23.31 6.05 -15.27
CA LYS A 256 -23.01 5.28 -16.47
C LYS A 256 -23.00 6.20 -17.69
N VAL A 257 -21.93 6.12 -18.49
CA VAL A 257 -21.77 6.88 -19.73
C VAL A 257 -21.72 5.95 -20.92
N LYS A 258 -22.37 6.35 -22.00
CA LYS A 258 -22.32 5.61 -23.27
C LYS A 258 -21.17 6.13 -24.12
N LEU A 259 -20.47 5.20 -24.76
CA LEU A 259 -19.54 5.53 -25.85
C LEU A 259 -20.32 6.20 -26.99
N SER A 260 -19.73 7.19 -27.64
CA SER A 260 -20.28 7.70 -28.90
C SER A 260 -20.29 6.57 -29.96
N PRO A 261 -21.13 6.68 -31.02
CA PRO A 261 -21.16 5.66 -32.08
C PRO A 261 -19.78 5.37 -32.67
N LYS A 262 -18.98 6.42 -32.90
CA LYS A 262 -17.61 6.34 -33.43
C LYS A 262 -16.63 5.66 -32.45
N GLU A 263 -16.67 6.01 -31.17
CA GLU A 263 -15.85 5.37 -30.14
C GLU A 263 -16.24 3.89 -29.97
N LYS A 264 -17.54 3.57 -30.02
CA LYS A 264 -18.06 2.21 -29.91
C LYS A 264 -17.57 1.34 -31.06
N GLU A 265 -17.65 1.83 -32.29
CA GLU A 265 -17.14 1.13 -33.48
C GLU A 265 -15.63 0.87 -33.37
N THR A 266 -14.86 1.92 -33.06
CA THR A 266 -13.39 1.82 -32.90
C THR A 266 -13.02 0.84 -31.78
N TYR A 267 -13.73 0.89 -30.64
CA TYR A 267 -13.53 -0.02 -29.52
C TYR A 267 -13.83 -1.47 -29.90
N GLN A 268 -14.94 -1.72 -30.61
CA GLN A 268 -15.31 -3.07 -31.04
C GLN A 268 -14.29 -3.65 -32.02
N GLU A 269 -13.80 -2.86 -32.97
CA GLU A 269 -12.77 -3.28 -33.92
C GLU A 269 -11.44 -3.62 -33.21
N ALA A 270 -11.03 -2.77 -32.27
CA ALA A 270 -9.84 -2.97 -31.47
C ALA A 270 -9.95 -4.24 -30.59
N ILE A 271 -11.09 -4.43 -29.93
CA ILE A 271 -11.37 -5.65 -29.13
C ILE A 271 -11.38 -6.89 -30.02
N LYS A 272 -11.98 -6.84 -31.21
CA LYS A 272 -12.01 -7.94 -32.18
C LYS A 272 -10.59 -8.35 -32.60
N THR A 273 -9.78 -7.37 -32.98
CA THR A 273 -8.38 -7.57 -33.39
C THR A 273 -7.56 -8.23 -32.30
N ARG A 274 -7.66 -7.69 -31.07
CA ARG A 274 -6.99 -8.26 -29.90
C ARG A 274 -7.45 -9.69 -29.62
N ASN A 275 -8.76 -9.92 -29.56
CA ASN A 275 -9.32 -11.22 -29.19
C ASN A 275 -8.99 -12.31 -30.22
N GLN A 276 -8.93 -11.96 -31.51
CA GLN A 276 -8.53 -12.89 -32.56
C GLN A 276 -7.09 -13.38 -32.34
N PHE A 277 -6.16 -12.48 -32.01
CA PHE A 277 -4.78 -12.85 -31.70
C PHE A 277 -4.68 -13.70 -30.43
N LEU A 278 -5.37 -13.31 -29.36
CA LEU A 278 -5.39 -14.07 -28.10
C LEU A 278 -5.92 -15.49 -28.32
N LYS A 279 -6.98 -15.66 -29.11
CA LYS A 279 -7.55 -16.97 -29.45
C LYS A 279 -6.56 -17.82 -30.25
N GLN A 280 -5.94 -17.24 -31.28
CA GLN A 280 -4.95 -17.94 -32.11
C GLN A 280 -3.75 -18.44 -31.29
N LYS A 281 -3.30 -17.64 -30.31
CA LYS A 281 -2.18 -17.98 -29.42
C LYS A 281 -2.59 -18.71 -28.14
N ARG A 282 -3.89 -18.98 -27.95
CA ARG A 282 -4.47 -19.60 -26.75
C ARG A 282 -4.07 -18.88 -25.44
N ILE A 283 -4.04 -17.55 -25.47
CA ILE A 283 -3.66 -16.70 -24.33
C ILE A 283 -4.92 -16.21 -23.61
N SER A 284 -4.93 -16.34 -22.27
CA SER A 284 -5.97 -15.80 -21.41
C SER A 284 -5.44 -14.62 -20.60
N LEU A 285 -6.09 -13.45 -20.67
CA LEU A 285 -5.70 -12.24 -19.91
C LEU A 285 -6.28 -12.21 -18.49
N SER A 286 -6.76 -13.34 -17.98
CA SER A 286 -7.34 -13.44 -16.64
C SER A 286 -6.31 -13.48 -15.51
N ASN A 287 -5.03 -13.74 -15.83
CA ASN A 287 -3.95 -13.87 -14.86
C ASN A 287 -2.65 -13.21 -15.37
N LEU A 288 -1.71 -12.96 -14.44
CA LEU A 288 -0.44 -12.27 -14.73
C LEU A 288 0.42 -13.04 -15.73
N LYS A 289 0.47 -14.37 -15.64
CA LYS A 289 1.23 -15.23 -16.57
C LYS A 289 0.74 -15.05 -18.01
N GLY A 290 -0.58 -14.99 -18.20
CA GLY A 290 -1.19 -14.74 -19.50
C GLY A 290 -0.93 -13.34 -20.04
N TRP A 291 -0.90 -12.33 -19.17
CA TRP A 291 -0.47 -10.97 -19.55
C TRP A 291 0.99 -10.94 -20.01
N GLN A 292 1.91 -11.55 -19.24
CA GLN A 292 3.32 -11.65 -19.62
C GLN A 292 3.51 -12.38 -20.96
N LEU A 293 2.76 -13.47 -21.17
CA LEU A 293 2.77 -14.19 -22.43
C LEU A 293 2.26 -13.34 -23.60
N PHE A 294 1.19 -12.56 -23.40
CA PHE A 294 0.67 -11.64 -24.42
C PHE A 294 1.71 -10.59 -24.81
N VAL A 295 2.38 -9.97 -23.83
CA VAL A 295 3.46 -9.01 -24.09
C VAL A 295 4.57 -9.65 -24.92
N LYS A 296 5.05 -10.83 -24.50
CA LYS A 296 6.11 -11.58 -25.20
C LYS A 296 5.73 -11.94 -26.63
N GLU A 297 4.52 -12.49 -26.84
CA GLU A 297 4.04 -12.90 -28.17
C GLU A 297 3.73 -11.69 -29.07
N SER A 298 3.31 -10.56 -28.48
CA SER A 298 3.02 -9.35 -29.25
C SER A 298 4.27 -8.75 -29.93
N ALA A 299 5.44 -8.90 -29.31
CA ALA A 299 6.70 -8.39 -29.84
C ALA A 299 7.27 -9.25 -30.99
N ARG A 300 6.75 -10.47 -31.19
CA ARG A 300 7.31 -11.47 -32.11
C ARG A 300 6.73 -11.44 -33.53
N SER A 301 5.69 -10.65 -33.77
CA SER A 301 5.01 -10.62 -35.07
C SER A 301 4.29 -9.31 -35.32
N GLN A 302 4.09 -8.95 -36.59
CA GLN A 302 3.28 -7.78 -36.96
C GLN A 302 1.83 -7.91 -36.47
N GLN A 303 1.27 -9.11 -36.51
CA GLN A 303 -0.07 -9.40 -35.99
C GLN A 303 -0.14 -9.21 -34.46
N GLY A 304 0.90 -9.63 -33.75
CA GLY A 304 1.04 -9.41 -32.32
C GLY A 304 1.16 -7.93 -31.96
N ARG A 305 1.96 -7.16 -32.71
CA ARG A 305 2.07 -5.71 -32.53
C ARG A 305 0.72 -5.01 -32.76
N ARG A 306 -0.01 -5.39 -33.81
CA ARG A 306 -1.38 -4.91 -34.05
C ARG A 306 -2.32 -5.22 -32.89
N ALA A 307 -2.25 -6.43 -32.32
CA ALA A 307 -3.06 -6.81 -31.17
C ALA A 307 -2.72 -6.00 -29.90
N MET A 308 -1.44 -5.67 -29.68
CA MET A 308 -1.02 -4.82 -28.56
C MET A 308 -1.49 -3.37 -28.73
N LEU A 309 -1.35 -2.81 -29.93
CA LEU A 309 -1.86 -1.48 -30.25
C LEU A 309 -3.38 -1.41 -30.08
N ALA A 310 -4.10 -2.43 -30.57
CA ALA A 310 -5.54 -2.54 -30.39
C ALA A 310 -5.95 -2.70 -28.92
N HIS A 311 -5.20 -3.48 -28.12
CA HIS A 311 -5.42 -3.56 -26.67
C HIS A 311 -5.27 -2.19 -26.01
N ARG A 312 -4.22 -1.44 -26.36
CA ARG A 312 -3.97 -0.10 -25.82
C ARG A 312 -5.07 0.88 -26.24
N GLN A 313 -5.45 0.91 -27.51
CA GLN A 313 -6.51 1.77 -28.03
C GLN A 313 -7.86 1.49 -27.36
N ALA A 314 -8.24 0.22 -27.20
CA ALA A 314 -9.47 -0.15 -26.50
C ALA A 314 -9.44 0.32 -25.04
N LYS A 315 -8.28 0.22 -24.38
CA LYS A 315 -8.08 0.70 -23.01
C LYS A 315 -8.15 2.23 -22.93
N GLU A 316 -7.54 2.96 -23.86
CA GLU A 316 -7.60 4.42 -23.94
C GLU A 316 -9.05 4.91 -24.14
N ILE A 317 -9.82 4.29 -25.04
CA ILE A 317 -11.24 4.61 -25.23
C ILE A 317 -12.04 4.34 -23.95
N ALA A 318 -11.87 3.18 -23.32
CA ALA A 318 -12.59 2.86 -22.09
C ALA A 318 -12.26 3.85 -20.93
N LEU A 319 -11.00 4.26 -20.80
CA LEU A 319 -10.53 5.08 -19.69
C LEU A 319 -10.71 6.60 -19.90
N GLY A 320 -10.76 7.07 -21.14
CA GLY A 320 -10.63 8.49 -21.48
C GLY A 320 -11.62 8.99 -22.54
N THR A 321 -12.85 8.46 -22.55
CA THR A 321 -13.91 8.93 -23.46
C THR A 321 -14.28 10.39 -23.26
N GLU A 322 -14.65 11.05 -24.35
CA GLU A 322 -15.20 12.41 -24.32
C GLU A 322 -16.44 12.52 -23.41
N SER A 323 -17.26 11.47 -23.40
CA SER A 323 -18.44 11.39 -22.53
C SER A 323 -18.07 11.48 -21.04
N LYS A 324 -16.97 10.86 -20.60
CA LYS A 324 -16.50 10.96 -19.21
C LYS A 324 -16.03 12.36 -18.87
N LEU A 325 -15.29 12.99 -19.78
CA LEU A 325 -14.83 14.37 -19.57
C LEU A 325 -16.00 15.36 -19.55
N ARG A 326 -17.05 15.15 -20.36
CA ARG A 326 -18.28 15.95 -20.26
C ARG A 326 -18.94 15.82 -18.88
N VAL A 327 -19.09 14.59 -18.37
CA VAL A 327 -19.63 14.36 -17.01
C VAL A 327 -18.71 14.99 -15.96
N LEU A 328 -17.39 14.91 -16.13
CA LEU A 328 -16.44 15.58 -15.25
C LEU A 328 -16.70 17.09 -15.18
N THR A 329 -16.86 17.74 -16.35
CA THR A 329 -17.17 19.17 -16.44
C THR A 329 -18.46 19.51 -15.71
N GLU A 330 -19.51 18.71 -15.89
CA GLU A 330 -20.79 18.89 -15.21
C GLU A 330 -20.65 18.76 -13.69
N LEU A 331 -19.88 17.77 -13.21
CA LEU A 331 -19.65 17.55 -11.78
C LEU A 331 -18.80 18.66 -11.16
N ILE A 332 -17.74 19.11 -11.84
CA ILE A 332 -16.90 20.22 -11.37
C ILE A 332 -17.74 21.49 -11.27
N THR A 333 -18.54 21.78 -12.29
CA THR A 333 -19.40 22.97 -12.32
C THR A 333 -20.48 22.92 -11.25
N LYS A 334 -21.11 21.76 -11.07
CA LYS A 334 -22.18 21.55 -10.07
C LYS A 334 -21.71 21.76 -8.64
N HIS A 335 -20.48 21.35 -8.33
CA HIS A 335 -19.97 21.37 -6.96
C HIS A 335 -19.01 22.53 -6.68
N SER A 336 -18.63 23.33 -7.69
CA SER A 336 -17.85 24.54 -7.45
C SER A 336 -18.58 25.49 -6.48
N PRO A 337 -17.90 26.07 -5.46
CA PRO A 337 -16.45 26.07 -5.20
C PRO A 337 -16.00 25.05 -4.13
N GLU A 338 -16.76 23.98 -3.88
CA GLU A 338 -16.40 22.94 -2.92
C GLU A 338 -15.11 22.21 -3.33
N PRO A 339 -14.28 21.71 -2.38
CA PRO A 339 -13.05 20.99 -2.72
C PRO A 339 -13.34 19.65 -3.42
N ILE A 340 -12.77 19.46 -4.62
CA ILE A 340 -12.97 18.28 -5.49
C ILE A 340 -11.65 17.54 -5.69
N LEU A 341 -11.65 16.23 -5.43
CA LEU A 341 -10.58 15.31 -5.79
C LEU A 341 -11.00 14.43 -6.96
N ILE A 342 -10.19 14.41 -8.01
CA ILE A 342 -10.42 13.61 -9.22
C ILE A 342 -9.37 12.50 -9.28
N PHE A 343 -9.82 11.27 -9.41
CA PHE A 343 -8.97 10.08 -9.51
C PHE A 343 -9.17 9.39 -10.86
N THR A 344 -8.05 9.02 -11.48
CA THR A 344 -8.02 8.15 -12.65
C THR A 344 -6.79 7.25 -12.58
N ASN A 345 -6.88 6.05 -13.16
CA ASN A 345 -5.80 5.06 -13.17
C ASN A 345 -4.81 5.25 -14.33
N ASP A 346 -4.89 6.37 -15.06
CA ASP A 346 -4.05 6.64 -16.22
C ASP A 346 -3.43 8.04 -16.15
N ASN A 347 -2.09 8.10 -16.23
CA ASN A 347 -1.34 9.35 -16.23
C ASN A 347 -1.71 10.25 -17.41
N ALA A 348 -1.94 9.68 -18.60
CA ALA A 348 -2.27 10.48 -19.77
C ALA A 348 -3.59 11.24 -19.57
N THR A 349 -4.59 10.58 -18.98
CA THR A 349 -5.86 11.18 -18.59
C THR A 349 -5.68 12.27 -17.52
N VAL A 350 -4.78 12.08 -16.54
CA VAL A 350 -4.47 13.13 -15.55
C VAL A 350 -3.92 14.39 -16.20
N TYR A 351 -2.89 14.23 -17.06
CA TYR A 351 -2.29 15.38 -17.73
C TYR A 351 -3.27 16.04 -18.69
N ARG A 352 -4.12 15.25 -19.36
CA ARG A 352 -5.20 15.78 -20.19
C ARG A 352 -6.18 16.65 -19.38
N ILE A 353 -6.67 16.14 -18.24
CA ILE A 353 -7.55 16.92 -17.35
C ILE A 353 -6.84 18.18 -16.86
N SER A 354 -5.56 18.06 -16.51
CA SER A 354 -4.77 19.19 -16.06
C SER A 354 -4.66 20.30 -17.10
N GLN A 355 -4.42 19.93 -18.36
CA GLN A 355 -4.30 20.87 -19.48
C GLN A 355 -5.65 21.45 -19.87
N ASP A 356 -6.68 20.62 -20.01
CA ASP A 356 -8.00 21.02 -20.49
C ASP A 356 -8.74 21.92 -19.47
N PHE A 357 -8.55 21.66 -18.17
CA PHE A 357 -9.28 22.35 -17.10
C PHE A 357 -8.40 23.26 -16.22
N LEU A 358 -7.10 23.35 -16.50
CA LEU A 358 -6.11 24.09 -15.69
C LEU A 358 -6.09 23.64 -14.22
N ILE A 359 -6.31 22.35 -13.99
CA ILE A 359 -6.34 21.72 -12.67
C ILE A 359 -4.93 21.19 -12.35
N PRO A 360 -4.36 21.46 -11.16
CA PRO A 360 -3.10 20.86 -10.74
C PRO A 360 -3.14 19.33 -10.80
N ALA A 361 -2.06 18.71 -11.28
CA ALA A 361 -1.94 17.27 -11.40
C ALA A 361 -0.87 16.70 -10.47
N ILE A 362 -1.17 15.56 -9.85
CA ILE A 362 -0.19 14.75 -9.14
C ILE A 362 -0.12 13.36 -9.77
N THR A 363 1.07 12.95 -10.18
CA THR A 363 1.35 11.59 -10.64
C THR A 363 2.52 11.00 -9.85
N HIS A 364 2.88 9.75 -10.13
CA HIS A 364 4.11 9.15 -9.61
C HIS A 364 5.39 9.85 -10.10
N GLN A 365 5.31 10.64 -11.18
CA GLN A 365 6.43 11.39 -11.75
C GLN A 365 6.55 12.79 -11.14
N THR A 366 5.54 13.27 -10.42
CA THR A 366 5.58 14.60 -9.78
C THR A 366 6.67 14.63 -8.70
N PRO A 367 7.67 15.52 -8.80
CA PRO A 367 8.72 15.69 -7.80
C PRO A 367 8.16 15.95 -6.40
N VAL A 368 8.85 15.47 -5.37
CA VAL A 368 8.39 15.53 -3.97
C VAL A 368 8.08 16.97 -3.52
N LYS A 369 8.95 17.93 -3.84
CA LYS A 369 8.75 19.35 -3.48
C LYS A 369 7.51 19.95 -4.17
N GLU A 370 7.30 19.63 -5.44
CA GLU A 370 6.14 20.09 -6.20
C GLU A 370 4.85 19.47 -5.65
N ARG A 371 4.87 18.15 -5.38
CA ARG A 371 3.74 17.45 -4.76
C ARG A 371 3.35 18.09 -3.42
N HIS A 372 4.33 18.35 -2.54
CA HIS A 372 4.08 18.99 -1.26
C HIS A 372 3.42 20.37 -1.43
N LEU A 373 3.93 21.18 -2.36
CA LEU A 373 3.38 22.50 -2.67
C LEU A 373 1.93 22.43 -3.17
N ILE A 374 1.63 21.51 -4.09
CA ILE A 374 0.28 21.34 -4.65
C ILE A 374 -0.71 20.95 -3.55
N LEU A 375 -0.33 20.00 -2.68
CA LEU A 375 -1.18 19.54 -1.57
C LEU A 375 -1.39 20.62 -0.52
N GLN A 376 -0.35 21.39 -0.17
CA GLN A 376 -0.46 22.56 0.70
C GLN A 376 -1.46 23.57 0.15
N LYS A 377 -1.34 23.94 -1.12
CA LYS A 377 -2.27 24.88 -1.79
C LYS A 377 -3.69 24.34 -1.88
N PHE A 378 -3.87 23.03 -2.01
CA PHE A 378 -5.21 22.42 -1.92
C PHE A 378 -5.76 22.50 -0.50
N LYS A 379 -4.92 22.27 0.52
CA LYS A 379 -5.28 22.35 1.95
C LYS A 379 -5.64 23.76 2.41
N THR A 380 -4.91 24.79 1.96
CA THR A 380 -5.23 26.20 2.24
C THR A 380 -6.44 26.69 1.44
N GLY A 381 -6.84 25.94 0.41
CA GLY A 381 -7.96 26.25 -0.46
C GLY A 381 -7.63 27.19 -1.61
N ASP A 382 -6.34 27.45 -1.89
CA ASP A 382 -5.88 28.15 -3.08
C ASP A 382 -6.20 27.34 -4.35
N TYR A 383 -6.09 26.01 -4.25
CA TYR A 383 -6.59 25.07 -5.24
C TYR A 383 -7.88 24.41 -4.73
N LYS A 384 -8.98 24.59 -5.47
CA LYS A 384 -10.26 23.93 -5.15
C LYS A 384 -10.40 22.55 -5.76
N THR A 385 -9.66 22.27 -6.82
CA THR A 385 -9.75 21.01 -7.54
C THR A 385 -8.34 20.47 -7.75
N LEU A 386 -8.19 19.16 -7.62
CA LEU A 386 -6.94 18.44 -7.84
C LEU A 386 -7.22 17.14 -8.58
N VAL A 387 -6.36 16.78 -9.53
CA VAL A 387 -6.41 15.49 -10.23
C VAL A 387 -5.18 14.65 -9.90
N ALA A 388 -5.36 13.36 -9.60
CA ALA A 388 -4.28 12.45 -9.26
C ALA A 388 -4.35 11.13 -10.05
N SER A 389 -3.17 10.63 -10.46
CA SER A 389 -3.02 9.38 -11.21
C SER A 389 -2.65 8.24 -10.29
N HIS A 390 -3.50 7.20 -10.30
CA HIS A 390 -3.58 6.33 -9.14
C HIS A 390 -3.70 7.16 -7.85
N VAL A 391 -3.84 6.48 -6.74
CA VAL A 391 -4.02 7.19 -5.51
C VAL A 391 -2.71 7.87 -5.11
N LEU A 392 -2.79 9.09 -4.56
CA LEU A 392 -1.71 9.72 -3.80
C LEU A 392 -1.04 8.63 -2.93
N ASN A 393 0.22 8.31 -3.24
CA ASN A 393 0.94 7.16 -2.68
C ASN A 393 0.70 7.00 -1.17
N GLU A 394 0.65 5.75 -0.70
CA GLU A 394 0.50 5.42 0.71
C GLU A 394 1.47 6.27 1.57
N GLY A 395 0.93 7.04 2.50
CA GLY A 395 1.69 7.95 3.38
C GLY A 395 1.62 9.44 3.07
N VAL A 396 0.79 9.87 2.11
CA VAL A 396 0.51 11.29 1.89
C VAL A 396 -0.80 11.67 2.59
N ASP A 397 -0.75 12.67 3.47
CA ASP A 397 -1.95 13.30 4.08
C ASP A 397 -2.73 14.05 3.00
N VAL A 398 -3.73 13.41 2.42
CA VAL A 398 -4.61 14.02 1.42
C VAL A 398 -5.51 15.04 2.13
N PRO A 399 -5.60 16.30 1.70
CA PRO A 399 -6.40 17.29 2.41
C PRO A 399 -7.90 16.99 2.30
N ASP A 400 -8.68 17.52 3.26
CA ASP A 400 -10.12 17.35 3.34
C ASP A 400 -10.80 17.77 2.03
N ALA A 401 -11.38 16.79 1.34
CA ALA A 401 -12.21 17.02 0.17
C ALA A 401 -13.67 16.74 0.48
N ARG A 402 -14.55 17.35 -0.29
CA ARG A 402 -15.98 17.12 -0.15
C ARG A 402 -16.53 16.18 -1.22
N ILE A 403 -16.01 16.34 -2.42
CA ILE A 403 -16.41 15.60 -3.59
C ILE A 403 -15.22 14.78 -4.07
N ALA A 404 -15.42 13.49 -4.24
CA ALA A 404 -14.47 12.61 -4.89
C ALA A 404 -15.09 12.09 -6.20
N ILE A 405 -14.33 12.17 -7.29
CA ILE A 405 -14.75 11.70 -8.62
C ILE A 405 -13.77 10.64 -9.09
N ILE A 406 -14.24 9.42 -9.25
CA ILE A 406 -13.48 8.34 -9.89
C ILE A 406 -13.92 8.28 -11.35
N LEU A 407 -13.04 8.71 -12.25
CA LEU A 407 -13.29 8.64 -13.70
C LEU A 407 -13.02 7.27 -14.29
N SER A 408 -12.03 6.58 -13.73
CA SER A 408 -11.54 5.29 -14.21
C SER A 408 -10.83 4.59 -13.05
N GLY A 409 -11.38 3.47 -12.56
CA GLY A 409 -10.92 2.83 -11.32
C GLY A 409 -10.78 1.31 -11.39
N THR A 410 -9.87 0.78 -10.59
CA THR A 410 -9.73 -0.64 -10.25
C THR A 410 -10.35 -0.90 -8.88
N SER A 411 -10.50 -2.17 -8.48
CA SER A 411 -10.97 -2.54 -7.13
C SER A 411 -10.18 -1.81 -6.03
N SER A 412 -8.86 -1.67 -6.21
CA SER A 412 -7.95 -0.95 -5.31
C SER A 412 -8.23 0.56 -5.22
N THR A 413 -8.62 1.22 -6.31
CA THR A 413 -8.91 2.66 -6.32
C THR A 413 -10.16 2.96 -5.48
N ARG A 414 -11.17 2.09 -5.52
CA ARG A 414 -12.41 2.25 -4.74
C ARG A 414 -12.22 1.94 -3.26
N GLU A 415 -11.52 0.85 -2.92
CA GLU A 415 -11.12 0.59 -1.53
C GLU A 415 -10.32 1.75 -0.96
N TYR A 416 -9.44 2.36 -1.75
CA TYR A 416 -8.73 3.53 -1.29
C TYR A 416 -9.59 4.78 -1.22
N VAL A 417 -10.51 5.04 -2.15
CA VAL A 417 -11.43 6.17 -1.99
C VAL A 417 -12.36 5.96 -0.79
N GLN A 418 -12.63 4.71 -0.40
CA GLN A 418 -13.22 4.36 0.90
C GLN A 418 -12.26 4.62 2.08
N ARG A 419 -10.95 4.39 1.93
CA ARG A 419 -9.90 4.86 2.88
C ARG A 419 -9.89 6.40 2.98
N LEU A 420 -10.08 7.10 1.85
CA LEU A 420 -10.18 8.56 1.70
C LEU A 420 -11.51 9.09 2.23
N GLY A 421 -12.55 8.27 2.30
CA GLY A 421 -13.80 8.55 3.01
C GLY A 421 -13.60 8.84 4.50
N ARG A 422 -12.42 8.51 5.06
CA ARG A 422 -11.99 8.92 6.41
C ARG A 422 -11.47 10.37 6.47
N ILE A 423 -10.98 10.89 5.34
CA ILE A 423 -10.52 12.26 5.07
C ILE A 423 -11.67 13.14 4.54
N LEU A 424 -12.71 12.54 3.94
CA LEU A 424 -13.97 13.22 3.65
C LEU A 424 -14.72 13.50 4.97
N ARG A 425 -14.20 14.40 5.82
CA ARG A 425 -14.82 14.79 7.11
C ARG A 425 -15.35 16.22 7.09
N LYS A 426 -16.27 16.44 8.03
CA LYS A 426 -17.13 17.60 8.22
C LYS A 426 -16.34 18.90 8.10
N GLY A 427 -16.47 19.59 6.97
CA GLY A 427 -16.49 21.04 7.02
C GLY A 427 -17.44 21.46 8.14
N ASN A 428 -17.15 22.57 8.84
CA ASN A 428 -17.81 23.10 10.04
C ASN A 428 -19.35 23.27 10.01
N THR A 429 -20.06 22.69 9.05
CA THR A 429 -21.52 22.65 8.91
C THR A 429 -22.04 21.25 9.23
N LYS A 430 -22.85 21.13 10.28
CA LYS A 430 -23.36 19.86 10.85
C LYS A 430 -24.15 18.95 9.88
N ASP A 431 -24.51 19.40 8.67
CA ASP A 431 -25.51 18.73 7.82
C ASP A 431 -25.06 18.23 6.44
N LYS A 432 -23.80 18.42 6.02
CA LYS A 432 -23.43 18.13 4.62
C LYS A 432 -22.57 16.86 4.47
N GLN A 433 -23.16 15.82 3.88
CA GLN A 433 -22.51 14.53 3.56
C GLN A 433 -21.55 14.65 2.37
N ALA A 434 -20.44 13.92 2.42
CA ALA A 434 -19.52 13.80 1.29
C ALA A 434 -20.12 12.94 0.16
N ILE A 435 -19.71 13.20 -1.09
CA ILE A 435 -20.24 12.49 -2.26
C ILE A 435 -19.11 11.87 -3.06
N LEU A 436 -19.24 10.57 -3.33
CA LEU A 436 -18.37 9.82 -4.21
C LEU A 436 -19.08 9.55 -5.53
N TYR A 437 -18.57 10.13 -6.62
CA TYR A 437 -19.01 9.83 -7.98
C TYR A 437 -18.13 8.74 -8.59
N GLU A 438 -18.76 7.73 -9.19
CA GLU A 438 -18.08 6.72 -10.00
C GLU A 438 -18.61 6.81 -11.43
N VAL A 439 -17.76 7.23 -12.38
CA VAL A 439 -18.13 7.36 -13.79
C VAL A 439 -17.65 6.13 -14.56
N ILE A 440 -18.57 5.40 -15.21
CA ILE A 440 -18.30 4.08 -15.81
C ILE A 440 -18.77 4.08 -17.26
N ALA A 441 -17.89 3.66 -18.19
CA ALA A 441 -18.30 3.46 -19.58
C ALA A 441 -19.06 2.14 -19.77
N GLU A 442 -20.31 2.22 -20.22
CA GLU A 442 -21.18 1.06 -20.54
C GLU A 442 -20.60 0.21 -21.69
N GLU A 443 -20.87 -1.09 -21.66
CA GLU A 443 -20.44 -2.06 -22.68
C GLU A 443 -18.91 -2.18 -22.84
N THR A 444 -18.15 -1.68 -21.86
CA THR A 444 -16.68 -1.79 -21.83
C THR A 444 -16.19 -2.79 -20.78
N SER A 445 -14.88 -3.00 -20.72
CA SER A 445 -14.25 -3.76 -19.63
C SER A 445 -14.54 -3.16 -18.25
N GLU A 446 -14.86 -1.87 -18.14
CA GLU A 446 -15.12 -1.22 -16.85
C GLU A 446 -16.42 -1.67 -16.21
N GLU A 447 -17.47 -1.87 -17.01
CA GLU A 447 -18.77 -2.37 -16.54
C GLU A 447 -18.62 -3.77 -15.95
N ARG A 448 -17.90 -4.67 -16.61
CA ARG A 448 -17.61 -6.01 -16.09
C ARG A 448 -16.81 -5.98 -14.79
N THR A 449 -15.82 -5.09 -14.70
CA THR A 449 -15.09 -4.86 -13.46
C THR A 449 -16.07 -4.35 -12.39
N SER A 450 -17.02 -3.46 -12.71
CA SER A 450 -18.02 -2.90 -11.78
C SER A 450 -19.03 -3.95 -11.30
N GLU A 451 -19.48 -4.82 -12.19
CA GLU A 451 -20.44 -5.89 -11.86
C GLU A 451 -19.80 -6.96 -10.97
N ARG A 452 -18.55 -7.38 -11.26
CA ARG A 452 -17.80 -8.26 -10.36
C ARG A 452 -17.62 -7.65 -8.97
N ARG A 453 -17.42 -6.32 -8.89
CA ARG A 453 -17.33 -5.54 -7.65
C ARG A 453 -18.64 -5.53 -6.83
N ARG A 454 -19.80 -5.79 -7.47
CA ARG A 454 -21.14 -5.72 -6.85
C ARG A 454 -21.50 -6.99 -6.06
N GLY A 455 -20.87 -8.12 -6.38
CA GLY A 455 -21.10 -9.41 -5.71
C GLY A 455 -20.72 -9.41 -4.22
N ASP A 456 -19.75 -8.58 -3.83
CA ASP A 456 -19.21 -8.55 -2.46
C ASP A 456 -19.83 -7.45 -1.56
N THR A 457 -20.61 -6.52 -2.11
CA THR A 457 -21.17 -5.37 -1.35
C THR A 457 -22.58 -5.00 -1.82
N ALA A 458 -23.57 -5.85 -1.55
CA ALA A 458 -24.97 -5.53 -1.83
C ALA A 458 -25.55 -4.55 -0.78
N SER A 459 -25.56 -3.25 -1.09
CA SER A 459 -26.62 -2.35 -0.62
C SER A 459 -27.10 -1.46 -1.78
N LYS A 460 -28.38 -1.57 -2.13
CA LYS A 460 -29.03 -0.89 -3.25
C LYS A 460 -29.16 0.61 -2.97
N GLN A 461 -28.54 1.48 -3.78
CA GLN A 461 -28.87 2.92 -3.80
C GLN A 461 -28.81 3.53 -5.22
N GLY A 462 -29.94 4.13 -5.61
CA GLY A 462 -30.19 5.12 -6.67
C GLY A 462 -29.40 5.08 -7.99
N GLN A 463 -30.02 4.57 -9.05
CA GLN A 463 -29.57 4.77 -10.44
C GLN A 463 -30.11 6.09 -11.00
N LEU A 464 -29.22 6.96 -11.48
CA LEU A 464 -29.58 8.11 -12.33
C LEU A 464 -29.10 7.80 -13.75
N LYS A 465 -30.05 7.64 -14.69
CA LYS A 465 -29.79 7.56 -16.12
C LYS A 465 -29.92 8.95 -16.72
N ILE A 466 -28.86 9.48 -17.31
CA ILE A 466 -28.92 10.74 -18.07
C ILE A 466 -29.07 10.37 -19.55
N PHE A 467 -30.20 10.76 -20.16
CA PHE A 467 -30.45 10.60 -21.59
C PHE A 467 -29.86 11.79 -22.36
N SER A 468 -29.27 11.52 -23.54
CA SER A 468 -28.81 12.55 -24.48
C SER A 468 -29.98 13.37 -25.03
N PRO A 469 -29.87 14.70 -25.23
CA PRO A 469 -31.00 15.58 -25.61
C PRO A 469 -31.52 15.45 -27.06
N THR A 470 -31.25 14.35 -27.77
CA THR A 470 -31.56 14.24 -29.21
C THR A 470 -32.63 13.21 -29.58
N GLN A 471 -33.37 12.65 -28.62
CA GLN A 471 -34.40 11.64 -28.94
C GLN A 471 -35.84 12.02 -28.55
N LYS A 472 -36.10 13.23 -28.04
CA LYS A 472 -37.46 13.64 -27.63
C LYS A 472 -38.30 14.36 -28.70
N ALA A 473 -37.85 14.41 -29.95
CA ALA A 473 -38.55 15.14 -31.02
C ALA A 473 -39.18 14.24 -32.11
N ALA A 474 -39.22 12.92 -31.93
CA ALA A 474 -39.71 11.99 -32.95
C ALA A 474 -40.93 11.14 -32.54
N GLU A 475 -41.47 11.27 -31.32
CA GLU A 475 -42.57 10.42 -30.82
C GLU A 475 -43.87 11.18 -30.50
N GLU A 476 -43.97 12.49 -30.74
CA GLU A 476 -45.21 13.25 -30.56
C GLU A 476 -45.81 13.72 -31.91
N LYS A 477 -46.01 12.79 -32.85
CA LYS A 477 -46.99 12.95 -33.95
C LYS A 477 -47.50 11.58 -34.37
N GLY A 478 -48.66 11.18 -33.85
CA GLY A 478 -49.38 9.99 -34.29
C GLY A 478 -50.66 9.77 -33.48
N ASP A 479 -51.78 10.10 -34.12
CA ASP A 479 -53.15 9.63 -33.86
C ASP A 479 -53.88 10.01 -32.55
N TYR A 480 -54.66 11.11 -32.66
CA TYR A 480 -56.00 11.18 -32.10
C TYR A 480 -57.02 11.20 -33.25
N ASN A 481 -57.73 10.08 -33.43
CA ASN A 481 -59.03 9.88 -34.11
C ASN A 481 -59.34 8.38 -33.98
N LEU A 482 -60.51 7.85 -33.62
CA LEU A 482 -61.88 8.33 -33.44
C LEU A 482 -62.56 7.35 -32.46
N ASP A 483 -63.43 7.85 -31.58
CA ASP A 483 -64.86 7.50 -31.49
C ASP A 483 -65.53 8.29 -30.34
#